data_AF-A0AA50U5L9-F1
#
_entry.id   AF-A0AA50U5L9-F1
#
_cell.length_a   1.000
_cell.length_b   1.000
_cell.length_c   1.000
_cell.angle_alpha   90.00
_cell.angle_beta   90.00
_cell.angle_gamma   90.00
#
_symmetry.space_group_name_H-M   'P 1'
#
loop_
_entity.id
_entity.type
_entity.pdbx_description
1 polymer ?
#
loop_
_entity_poly.entity_id
_entity_poly.type
_entity_poly.pdbx_seq_one_letter_code
_entity_poly.pdbx_strand_id
1 'polypeptide(L)'
;PTDQTRDPNYWELEKMWRNLDEEERQQYRNKLCPDTVISKFSPEYKFGTITEHLNELIQSYLKNRKEHNCSEYTEKEKFTEILNAKYLESMAAPGEPVGLLAAQSIGEPSTQMTLNTFHFAGRGDMNVTLGIPRLREILMTASAKLKTPSMEIPFRSELSNLNKTAERLRQKMNRVTVSDVLEKIDIQSEIVIKPDRQLKTTMRFSFLPYSQYKTQYAVKPPQIMKHMQNVFFNEMFMVIRKLAK
;
A
#
# COMPACT_ATOMS: atom_id res chain seq x y z
N PRO A 1 20.53 -6.36 -4.45
CA PRO A 1 19.37 -7.28 -4.47
C PRO A 1 18.43 -6.92 -3.32
N THR A 2 17.51 -6.00 -3.61
CA THR A 2 16.99 -5.17 -2.53
C THR A 2 15.56 -4.66 -2.75
N ASP A 3 14.93 -5.11 -3.83
CA ASP A 3 13.53 -4.87 -4.07
C ASP A 3 12.80 -6.23 -4.00
N GLN A 4 12.15 -6.48 -2.87
CA GLN A 4 11.39 -7.72 -2.60
C GLN A 4 10.03 -7.73 -3.31
N THR A 5 9.68 -6.68 -4.05
CA THR A 5 8.40 -6.62 -4.78
C THR A 5 8.43 -7.41 -6.09
N ARG A 6 9.63 -7.82 -6.53
CA ARG A 6 9.83 -8.60 -7.75
C ARG A 6 10.06 -10.05 -7.41
N ASP A 7 9.62 -10.92 -8.32
CA ASP A 7 9.83 -12.37 -8.28
C ASP A 7 11.29 -12.68 -7.89
N PRO A 8 11.56 -13.61 -6.94
CA PRO A 8 12.91 -14.03 -6.60
C PRO A 8 13.79 -14.35 -7.81
N ASN A 9 13.20 -14.94 -8.86
CA ASN A 9 13.88 -15.30 -10.10
C ASN A 9 14.31 -14.07 -10.93
N TYR A 10 13.64 -12.92 -10.76
CA TYR A 10 14.01 -11.68 -11.45
C TYR A 10 15.45 -11.27 -11.14
N TRP A 11 15.87 -11.39 -9.88
CA TRP A 11 17.22 -10.99 -9.47
C TRP A 11 18.30 -11.95 -9.94
N GLU A 12 17.98 -13.24 -10.07
CA GLU A 12 18.87 -14.23 -10.67
C GLU A 12 19.04 -13.94 -12.16
N LEU A 13 17.93 -13.70 -12.87
CA LEU A 13 17.93 -13.31 -14.27
C LEU A 13 18.67 -11.99 -14.51
N GLU A 14 18.51 -10.99 -13.65
CA GLU A 14 19.24 -9.72 -13.77
C GLU A 14 20.75 -9.89 -13.54
N LYS A 15 21.14 -10.73 -12.58
CA LYS A 15 22.57 -11.05 -12.37
C LYS A 15 23.15 -11.77 -13.58
N MET A 16 22.43 -12.75 -14.13
CA MET A 16 22.83 -13.43 -15.36
C MET A 16 22.93 -12.43 -16.53
N TRP A 17 21.97 -11.53 -16.68
CA TRP A 17 21.98 -10.44 -17.67
C TRP A 17 23.21 -9.54 -17.57
N ARG A 18 23.55 -9.12 -16.36
CA ARG A 18 24.71 -8.25 -16.09
C ARG A 18 26.06 -8.95 -16.28
N ASN A 19 26.09 -10.28 -16.23
CA ASN A 19 27.30 -11.07 -16.42
C ASN A 19 27.53 -11.50 -17.89
N LEU A 20 26.51 -11.41 -18.75
CA LEU A 20 26.62 -11.68 -20.20
C LEU A 20 27.37 -10.56 -20.93
N ASP A 21 28.11 -10.93 -21.98
CA ASP A 21 28.86 -10.00 -22.84
C ASP A 21 27.93 -9.18 -23.76
N GLU A 22 28.42 -8.05 -24.28
CA GLU A 22 27.63 -7.09 -25.08
C GLU A 22 27.02 -7.73 -26.34
N GLU A 23 27.74 -8.66 -26.98
CA GLU A 23 27.30 -9.43 -28.15
C GLU A 23 26.18 -10.42 -27.80
N GLU A 24 26.26 -11.08 -26.64
CA GLU A 24 25.24 -12.02 -26.18
C GLU A 24 23.97 -11.28 -25.75
N ARG A 25 24.12 -10.13 -25.08
CA ARG A 25 22.99 -9.26 -24.72
C ARG A 25 22.22 -8.80 -25.95
N GLN A 26 22.90 -8.51 -27.06
CA GLN A 26 22.24 -8.13 -28.31
C GLN A 26 21.33 -9.24 -28.87
N GLN A 27 21.66 -10.52 -28.65
CA GLN A 27 20.83 -11.65 -29.08
C GLN A 27 19.50 -11.74 -28.32
N TYR A 28 19.47 -11.27 -27.07
CA TYR A 28 18.29 -11.32 -26.21
C TYR A 28 17.50 -10.01 -26.19
N ARG A 29 18.13 -8.86 -26.52
CA ARG A 29 17.41 -7.56 -26.66
C ARG A 29 16.28 -7.61 -27.68
N ASN A 30 16.41 -8.48 -28.69
CA ASN A 30 15.44 -8.63 -29.78
C ASN A 30 14.57 -9.91 -29.66
N LYS A 31 14.75 -10.72 -28.60
CA LYS A 31 13.96 -11.93 -28.39
C LYS A 31 12.85 -11.66 -27.39
N LEU A 32 11.62 -11.94 -27.79
CA LEU A 32 10.48 -11.97 -26.89
C LEU A 32 10.71 -13.06 -25.84
N CYS A 33 10.39 -12.79 -24.58
CA CYS A 33 10.37 -13.84 -23.55
C CYS A 33 9.48 -15.00 -24.04
N PRO A 34 9.91 -16.26 -23.89
CA PRO A 34 9.11 -17.39 -24.33
C PRO A 34 7.81 -17.44 -23.51
N ASP A 35 6.67 -17.63 -24.17
CA ASP A 35 5.42 -17.83 -23.44
C ASP A 35 5.47 -19.11 -22.60
N THR A 36 4.70 -19.09 -21.51
CA THR A 36 4.55 -20.22 -20.61
C THR A 36 3.98 -21.44 -21.34
N VAL A 37 4.28 -22.64 -20.82
CA VAL A 37 3.87 -23.91 -21.45
C VAL A 37 2.35 -24.01 -21.56
N ILE A 38 1.60 -23.54 -20.55
CA ILE A 38 0.13 -23.54 -20.52
C ILE A 38 -0.47 -22.58 -21.56
N SER A 39 0.23 -21.49 -21.89
CA SER A 39 -0.21 -20.58 -22.96
C SER A 39 -0.13 -21.25 -24.33
N LYS A 40 0.88 -22.09 -24.56
CA LYS A 40 1.13 -22.76 -25.84
C LYS A 40 0.40 -24.08 -26.01
N PHE A 41 0.21 -24.81 -24.91
CA PHE A 41 -0.38 -26.14 -24.92
C PHE A 41 -1.47 -26.23 -23.85
N SER A 42 -2.63 -26.75 -24.24
CA SER A 42 -3.65 -27.10 -23.28
C SER A 42 -3.23 -28.33 -22.49
N PRO A 43 -3.29 -28.29 -21.14
CA PRO A 43 -2.99 -29.46 -20.32
C PRO A 43 -3.83 -30.68 -20.66
N GLU A 44 -5.08 -30.49 -21.08
CA GLU A 44 -6.00 -31.58 -21.43
C GLU A 44 -5.49 -32.47 -22.57
N TYR A 45 -4.75 -31.89 -23.53
CA TYR A 45 -4.28 -32.60 -24.72
C TYR A 45 -2.80 -32.98 -24.66
N LYS A 46 -2.02 -32.29 -23.82
CA LYS A 46 -0.57 -32.49 -23.75
C LYS A 46 -0.11 -32.74 -22.32
N PHE A 47 0.21 -33.99 -22.06
CA PHE A 47 0.79 -34.45 -20.81
C PHE A 47 2.08 -33.70 -20.47
N GLY A 48 2.27 -33.38 -19.19
CA GLY A 48 3.43 -32.62 -18.71
C GLY A 48 3.31 -31.10 -18.84
N THR A 49 2.17 -30.58 -19.33
CA THR A 49 1.88 -29.15 -19.31
C THR A 49 1.42 -28.73 -17.91
N ILE A 50 2.31 -28.14 -17.13
CA ILE A 50 2.06 -27.67 -15.77
C ILE A 50 2.42 -26.19 -15.62
N THR A 51 1.97 -25.57 -14.52
CA THR A 51 2.35 -24.19 -14.20
C THR A 51 3.82 -24.12 -13.79
N GLU A 52 4.48 -23.01 -14.10
CA GLU A 52 5.88 -22.80 -13.70
C GLU A 52 6.04 -22.88 -12.18
N HIS A 53 5.08 -22.34 -11.43
CA HIS A 53 5.05 -22.43 -9.98
C HIS A 53 4.97 -23.89 -9.48
N LEU A 54 4.10 -24.72 -10.06
CA LEU A 54 4.04 -26.13 -9.68
C LEU A 54 5.35 -26.85 -10.03
N ASN A 55 5.92 -26.57 -11.20
CA ASN A 55 7.21 -27.12 -11.58
C ASN A 55 8.32 -26.75 -10.57
N GLU A 56 8.39 -25.49 -10.15
CA GLU A 56 9.34 -25.05 -9.12
C GLU A 56 9.15 -25.77 -7.78
N LEU A 57 7.89 -25.96 -7.35
CA LEU A 57 7.58 -26.74 -6.15
C LEU A 57 8.03 -28.19 -6.26
N ILE A 58 7.83 -28.82 -7.42
CA ILE A 58 8.29 -30.19 -7.68
C ILE A 58 9.82 -30.27 -7.63
N GLN A 59 10.51 -29.37 -8.32
CA GLN A 59 11.98 -29.37 -8.38
C GLN A 59 12.60 -29.07 -7.02
N SER A 60 12.06 -28.09 -6.28
CA SER A 60 12.54 -27.78 -4.93
C SER A 60 12.30 -28.94 -3.97
N TYR A 61 11.16 -29.63 -4.06
CA TYR A 61 10.89 -30.85 -3.29
C TYR A 61 11.90 -31.96 -3.63
N LEU A 62 12.12 -32.23 -4.92
CA LEU A 62 13.07 -33.26 -5.38
C LEU A 62 14.51 -32.96 -4.96
N LYS A 63 14.91 -31.69 -4.94
CA LYS A 63 16.25 -31.24 -4.51
C LYS A 63 16.46 -31.39 -2.99
N ASN A 64 15.42 -31.15 -2.20
CA ASN A 64 15.48 -31.21 -0.74
C ASN A 64 15.20 -32.62 -0.16
N ARG A 65 14.87 -33.58 -1.02
CA ARG A 65 14.54 -34.95 -0.63
C ARG A 65 15.80 -35.73 -0.21
N LYS A 66 15.78 -36.34 0.98
CA LYS A 66 16.84 -37.24 1.47
C LYS A 66 16.77 -38.60 0.78
N GLU A 67 17.92 -39.15 0.38
CA GLU A 67 18.04 -40.41 -0.38
C GLU A 67 17.44 -41.64 0.33
N HIS A 68 17.39 -41.64 1.67
CA HIS A 68 16.83 -42.75 2.46
C HIS A 68 15.30 -42.91 2.38
N ASN A 69 14.57 -41.97 1.76
CA ASN A 69 13.10 -42.04 1.59
C ASN A 69 12.70 -42.51 0.18
N CYS A 70 13.60 -43.13 -0.58
CA CYS A 70 13.36 -43.58 -1.94
C CYS A 70 13.15 -45.10 -1.99
N SER A 71 11.93 -45.54 -2.28
CA SER A 71 11.64 -46.89 -2.75
C SER A 71 11.74 -46.96 -4.29
N GLU A 72 11.82 -48.16 -4.84
CA GLU A 72 11.77 -48.45 -6.30
C GLU A 72 10.54 -47.85 -7.01
N TYR A 73 9.46 -47.63 -6.26
CA TYR A 73 8.21 -47.01 -6.74
C TYR A 73 8.21 -45.47 -6.70
N THR A 74 9.27 -44.85 -6.16
CA THR A 74 9.34 -43.40 -5.93
C THR A 74 10.58 -42.76 -6.57
N GLU A 75 11.00 -43.30 -7.72
CA GLU A 75 12.01 -42.69 -8.59
C GLU A 75 11.59 -41.28 -9.01
N LYS A 76 12.57 -40.42 -9.30
CA LYS A 76 12.32 -38.99 -9.60
C LYS A 76 11.41 -38.79 -10.80
N GLU A 77 11.60 -39.59 -11.85
CA GLU A 77 10.83 -39.51 -13.10
C GLU A 77 9.38 -39.95 -12.87
N LYS A 78 9.18 -41.14 -12.30
CA LYS A 78 7.85 -41.66 -11.93
C LYS A 78 7.08 -40.73 -11.00
N PHE A 79 7.77 -40.13 -10.01
CA PHE A 79 7.16 -39.15 -9.11
C PHE A 79 6.66 -37.91 -9.88
N THR A 80 7.47 -37.40 -10.81
CA THR A 80 7.10 -36.25 -11.65
C THR A 80 5.93 -36.59 -12.56
N GLU A 81 5.91 -37.78 -13.15
CA GLU A 81 4.80 -38.28 -13.95
C GLU A 81 3.50 -38.40 -13.15
N ILE A 82 3.55 -38.97 -11.94
CA ILE A 82 2.39 -39.07 -11.05
C ILE A 82 1.85 -37.68 -10.69
N LEU A 83 2.73 -36.72 -10.41
CA LEU A 83 2.29 -35.34 -10.12
C LEU A 83 1.69 -34.65 -11.33
N ASN A 84 2.24 -34.87 -12.52
CA ASN A 84 1.65 -34.37 -13.77
C ASN A 84 0.28 -35.00 -14.02
N ALA A 85 0.11 -36.29 -13.77
CA ALA A 85 -1.19 -36.96 -13.85
C ALA A 85 -2.19 -36.39 -12.83
N LYS A 86 -1.77 -36.19 -11.58
CA LYS A 86 -2.59 -35.57 -10.54
C LYS A 86 -3.00 -34.13 -10.88
N TYR A 87 -2.11 -33.36 -11.50
CA TYR A 87 -2.43 -32.01 -11.95
C TYR A 87 -3.57 -32.03 -12.96
N LEU A 88 -3.53 -32.95 -13.94
CA LEU A 88 -4.61 -33.11 -14.92
C LEU A 88 -5.94 -33.49 -14.26
N GLU A 89 -5.92 -34.37 -13.26
CA GLU A 89 -7.14 -34.75 -12.51
C GLU A 89 -7.70 -33.60 -11.65
N SER A 90 -6.84 -32.67 -11.22
CA SER A 90 -7.21 -31.57 -10.32
C SER A 90 -7.73 -30.32 -11.06
N MET A 91 -7.87 -30.38 -12.38
CA MET A 91 -8.38 -29.26 -13.17
C MET A 91 -9.89 -29.06 -12.98
N ALA A 92 -10.31 -27.80 -13.02
CA ALA A 92 -11.73 -27.46 -13.03
C ALA A 92 -12.40 -28.00 -14.31
N ALA A 93 -13.59 -28.59 -14.16
CA ALA A 93 -14.27 -29.20 -15.28
C ALA A 93 -14.86 -28.14 -16.23
N PRO A 94 -14.82 -28.35 -17.55
CA PRO A 94 -15.52 -27.48 -18.49
C PRO A 94 -17.02 -27.39 -18.17
N GLY A 95 -17.55 -26.17 -18.09
CA GLY A 95 -18.96 -25.92 -17.75
C GLY A 95 -19.24 -25.73 -16.26
N GLU A 96 -18.22 -25.82 -15.39
CA GLU A 96 -18.37 -25.49 -13.98
C GLU A 96 -18.75 -24.00 -13.79
N PRO A 97 -19.76 -23.67 -12.96
CA PRO A 97 -20.24 -22.29 -12.79
C PRO A 97 -19.31 -21.47 -11.89
N VAL A 98 -18.06 -21.27 -12.30
CA VAL A 98 -17.00 -20.60 -11.53
C VAL A 98 -17.35 -19.18 -11.10
N GLY A 99 -18.18 -18.47 -11.89
CA GLY A 99 -18.67 -17.13 -11.52
C GLY A 99 -19.62 -17.15 -10.31
N LEU A 100 -20.52 -18.14 -10.25
CA LEU A 100 -21.44 -18.30 -9.12
C LEU A 100 -20.68 -18.76 -7.87
N LEU A 101 -19.77 -19.72 -8.04
CA LEU A 101 -18.92 -20.21 -6.95
C LEU A 101 -18.07 -19.08 -6.36
N ALA A 102 -17.40 -18.29 -7.21
CA ALA A 102 -16.61 -17.14 -6.77
C ALA A 102 -17.47 -16.10 -6.02
N ALA A 103 -18.68 -15.81 -6.50
CA ALA A 103 -19.59 -14.89 -5.84
C ALA A 103 -20.02 -15.40 -4.45
N GLN A 104 -20.33 -16.69 -4.31
CA GLN A 104 -20.67 -17.31 -3.03
C GLN A 104 -19.47 -17.35 -2.08
N SER A 105 -18.28 -17.72 -2.57
CA SER A 105 -17.05 -17.78 -1.79
C SER A 105 -16.62 -16.43 -1.21
N ILE A 106 -17.05 -15.31 -1.82
CA ILE A 106 -16.85 -13.96 -1.24
C ILE A 106 -18.04 -13.57 -0.37
N GLY A 107 -19.26 -13.77 -0.87
CA GLY A 107 -20.50 -13.28 -0.25
C GLY A 107 -20.83 -13.94 1.10
N GLU A 108 -20.73 -15.27 1.19
CA GLU A 108 -21.04 -16.01 2.41
C GLU A 108 -20.11 -15.63 3.59
N PRO A 109 -18.77 -15.68 3.47
CA PRO A 109 -17.89 -15.29 4.58
C PRO A 109 -17.94 -13.80 4.89
N SER A 110 -18.33 -12.94 3.93
CA SER A 110 -18.48 -11.50 4.19
C SER A 110 -19.53 -11.20 5.27
N THR A 111 -20.56 -12.04 5.38
CA THR A 111 -21.56 -11.91 6.45
C THR A 111 -20.93 -12.10 7.84
N GLN A 112 -20.01 -13.05 7.98
CA GLN A 112 -19.27 -13.33 9.21
C GLN A 112 -18.27 -12.21 9.56
N MET A 113 -17.68 -11.56 8.56
CA MET A 113 -16.76 -10.44 8.79
C MET A 113 -17.41 -9.26 9.52
N THR A 114 -18.73 -9.10 9.39
CA THR A 114 -19.47 -7.98 10.01
C THR A 114 -19.42 -8.09 11.54
N LEU A 115 -19.70 -9.27 12.10
CA LEU A 115 -19.66 -9.51 13.55
C LEU A 115 -18.25 -9.35 14.11
N ASN A 116 -17.23 -9.87 13.41
CA ASN A 116 -15.83 -9.73 13.85
C ASN A 116 -15.37 -8.26 13.82
N THR A 117 -15.78 -7.48 12.82
CA THR A 117 -15.38 -6.07 12.70
C THR A 117 -15.96 -5.20 13.83
N PHE A 118 -17.18 -5.48 14.33
CA PHE A 118 -17.74 -4.72 15.46
C PHE A 118 -16.99 -4.93 16.78
N HIS A 119 -16.54 -6.16 17.05
CA HIS A 119 -15.74 -6.45 18.26
C HIS A 119 -14.32 -5.87 18.18
N PHE A 120 -13.72 -5.81 17.00
CA PHE A 120 -12.40 -5.20 16.79
C PHE A 120 -12.46 -3.67 16.67
N ALA A 121 -13.49 -3.08 16.06
CA ALA A 121 -13.66 -1.62 15.97
C ALA A 121 -13.87 -0.95 17.34
N GLY A 122 -14.34 -1.71 18.34
CA GLY A 122 -14.43 -1.24 19.73
C GLY A 122 -13.08 -1.15 20.46
N ARG A 123 -12.01 -1.78 19.93
CA ARG A 123 -10.63 -1.48 20.32
C ARG A 123 -10.12 -0.48 19.29
N GLY A 124 -9.86 0.76 19.68
CA GLY A 124 -9.59 1.91 18.78
C GLY A 124 -8.31 1.85 17.91
N ASP A 125 -7.86 0.68 17.49
CA ASP A 125 -6.58 0.45 16.83
C ASP A 125 -6.63 0.47 15.30
N MET A 126 -7.81 0.55 14.66
CA MET A 126 -7.90 0.53 13.19
C MET A 126 -8.76 1.67 12.64
N ASN A 127 -8.10 2.80 12.33
CA ASN A 127 -8.66 3.93 11.59
C ASN A 127 -8.75 3.68 10.07
N VAL A 128 -9.11 2.46 9.67
CA VAL A 128 -9.26 2.05 8.25
C VAL A 128 -10.68 1.53 8.06
N THR A 129 -11.26 1.76 6.89
CA THR A 129 -12.52 1.11 6.51
C THR A 129 -12.33 -0.40 6.44
N LEU A 130 -13.03 -1.15 7.29
CA LEU A 130 -12.93 -2.61 7.40
C LEU A 130 -14.24 -3.32 7.05
N GLY A 131 -14.14 -4.61 6.71
CA GLY A 131 -15.27 -5.50 6.50
C GLY A 131 -16.13 -5.15 5.28
N ILE A 132 -17.45 -5.33 5.42
CA ILE A 132 -18.43 -5.09 4.34
C ILE A 132 -18.37 -3.67 3.77
N PRO A 133 -18.24 -2.58 4.57
CA PRO A 133 -18.11 -1.24 4.02
C PRO A 133 -16.96 -1.10 3.01
N ARG A 134 -15.80 -1.72 3.28
CA ARG A 134 -14.66 -1.70 2.37
C ARG A 134 -14.91 -2.53 1.12
N LEU A 135 -15.49 -3.72 1.27
CA LEU A 135 -15.88 -4.57 0.13
C LEU A 135 -16.87 -3.86 -0.79
N ARG A 136 -17.85 -3.13 -0.24
CA ARG A 136 -18.79 -2.32 -1.02
C ARG A 136 -18.09 -1.23 -1.83
N GLU A 137 -17.16 -0.50 -1.20
CA GLU A 137 -16.41 0.55 -1.88
C GLU A 137 -15.61 0.02 -3.08
N ILE A 138 -15.02 -1.17 -2.95
CA ILE A 138 -14.20 -1.80 -3.99
C ILE A 138 -15.06 -2.44 -5.08
N LEU A 139 -16.00 -3.31 -4.70
CA LEU A 139 -16.71 -4.19 -5.64
C LEU A 139 -18.02 -3.60 -6.17
N MET A 140 -18.79 -2.90 -5.32
CA MET A 140 -20.15 -2.47 -5.70
C MET A 140 -20.16 -1.06 -6.29
N THR A 141 -19.47 -0.12 -5.64
CA THR A 141 -19.52 1.30 -6.02
C THR A 141 -18.33 1.73 -6.86
N ALA A 142 -17.22 0.98 -6.81
CA ALA A 142 -15.95 1.35 -7.45
C ALA A 142 -15.60 2.83 -7.20
N SER A 143 -15.68 3.26 -5.94
CA SER A 143 -15.71 4.69 -5.61
C SER A 143 -14.39 5.37 -5.96
N ALA A 144 -14.45 6.44 -6.75
CA ALA A 144 -13.30 7.29 -7.04
C ALA A 144 -12.79 8.05 -5.81
N LYS A 145 -13.65 8.27 -4.80
CA LYS A 145 -13.30 8.94 -3.54
C LYS A 145 -13.50 7.96 -2.38
N LEU A 146 -12.41 7.35 -1.95
CA LEU A 146 -12.39 6.46 -0.79
C LEU A 146 -12.53 7.28 0.50
N LYS A 147 -13.20 6.73 1.52
CA LYS A 147 -13.35 7.41 2.82
C LYS A 147 -12.04 7.51 3.59
N THR A 148 -11.24 6.45 3.57
CA THR A 148 -9.93 6.38 4.25
C THR A 148 -8.85 5.97 3.24
N PRO A 149 -8.41 6.87 2.35
CA PRO A 149 -7.33 6.57 1.42
C PRO A 149 -6.00 6.44 2.18
N SER A 150 -5.23 5.39 1.87
CA SER A 150 -3.89 5.17 2.41
C SER A 150 -2.87 5.03 1.27
N MET A 151 -1.61 5.31 1.58
CA MET A 151 -0.49 5.18 0.65
C MET A 151 0.69 4.56 1.38
N GLU A 152 1.29 3.53 0.81
CA GLU A 152 2.53 2.91 1.29
C GLU A 152 3.70 3.40 0.43
N ILE A 153 4.75 3.88 1.07
CA ILE A 153 5.93 4.44 0.40
C ILE A 153 7.13 3.55 0.72
N PRO A 154 7.55 2.66 -0.21
CA PRO A 154 8.72 1.83 -0.01
C PRO A 154 10.00 2.66 -0.08
N PHE A 155 10.95 2.36 0.80
CA PHE A 155 12.26 3.01 0.80
C PHE A 155 13.27 2.23 -0.04
N ARG A 156 14.19 2.95 -0.67
CA ARG A 156 15.34 2.32 -1.33
C ARG A 156 16.27 1.70 -0.29
N SER A 157 16.74 0.51 -0.58
CA SER A 157 17.60 -0.28 0.32
C SER A 157 19.00 0.26 0.58
N GLU A 158 19.51 1.09 -0.34
CA GLU A 158 20.87 1.65 -0.27
C GLU A 158 20.98 2.75 0.79
N LEU A 159 19.85 3.13 1.42
CA LEU A 159 19.79 4.16 2.44
C LEU A 159 20.34 3.66 3.77
N SER A 160 21.48 4.21 4.18
CA SER A 160 21.97 4.10 5.56
C SER A 160 21.06 4.88 6.51
N ASN A 161 20.87 4.37 7.74
CA ASN A 161 20.02 4.98 8.78
C ASN A 161 18.54 5.17 8.38
N LEU A 162 17.90 4.12 7.86
CA LEU A 162 16.50 4.11 7.40
C LEU A 162 15.53 4.79 8.39
N ASN A 163 15.57 4.43 9.67
CA ASN A 163 14.63 4.96 10.68
C ASN A 163 14.71 6.49 10.81
N LYS A 164 15.92 7.07 10.78
CA LYS A 164 16.10 8.53 10.87
C LYS A 164 15.59 9.23 9.61
N THR A 165 15.81 8.62 8.45
CA THR A 165 15.36 9.16 7.17
C THR A 165 13.83 9.08 7.04
N ALA A 166 13.24 7.96 7.46
CA ALA A 166 11.80 7.76 7.51
C ALA A 166 11.13 8.80 8.41
N GLU A 167 11.68 9.05 9.60
CA GLU A 167 11.12 10.03 10.53
C GLU A 167 11.21 11.47 9.99
N ARG A 168 12.31 11.82 9.33
CA ARG A 168 12.44 13.12 8.64
C ARG A 168 11.44 13.26 7.49
N LEU A 169 11.19 12.19 6.74
CA LEU A 169 10.19 12.18 5.67
C LEU A 169 8.78 12.35 6.25
N ARG A 170 8.47 11.61 7.33
CA ARG A 170 7.21 11.73 8.07
C ARG A 170 6.94 13.17 8.50
N GLN A 171 7.91 13.82 9.14
CA GLN A 171 7.80 15.22 9.56
C GLN A 171 7.58 16.21 8.40
N LYS A 172 8.15 15.92 7.22
CA LYS A 172 7.99 16.77 6.02
C LYS A 172 6.66 16.57 5.31
N MET A 173 6.15 15.35 5.28
CA MET A 173 4.87 15.03 4.63
C MET A 173 3.67 15.34 5.52
N ASN A 174 3.88 15.44 6.84
CA ASN A 174 2.81 15.75 7.76
C ASN A 174 2.25 17.16 7.50
N ARG A 175 0.95 17.25 7.28
CA ARG A 175 0.25 18.53 7.14
C ARG A 175 0.19 19.18 8.52
N VAL A 176 0.59 20.44 8.58
CA VAL A 176 0.55 21.24 9.81
C VAL A 176 -0.50 22.32 9.65
N THR A 177 -1.40 22.42 10.62
CA THR A 177 -2.39 23.50 10.71
C THR A 177 -1.94 24.55 11.72
N VAL A 178 -2.52 25.75 11.67
CA VAL A 178 -2.20 26.82 12.64
C VAL A 178 -2.54 26.37 14.07
N SER A 179 -3.59 25.56 14.24
CA SER A 179 -3.98 25.03 15.55
C SER A 179 -2.90 24.16 16.20
N ASP A 180 -2.09 23.47 15.40
CA ASP A 180 -1.07 22.54 15.91
C ASP A 180 0.14 23.25 16.52
N VAL A 181 0.35 24.52 16.17
CA VAL A 181 1.50 25.34 16.62
C VAL A 181 1.08 26.49 17.53
N LEU A 182 -0.22 26.66 17.75
CA LEU A 182 -0.81 27.74 18.52
C LEU A 182 -0.97 27.30 19.98
N GLU A 183 -0.51 28.12 20.91
CA GLU A 183 -0.68 27.88 22.35
C GLU A 183 -2.02 28.42 22.83
N LYS A 184 -2.29 29.70 22.52
CA LYS A 184 -3.55 30.37 22.89
C LYS A 184 -3.80 31.61 22.05
N ILE A 185 -5.06 32.05 22.05
CA ILE A 185 -5.48 33.31 21.47
C ILE A 185 -6.14 34.12 22.58
N ASP A 186 -5.54 35.26 22.93
CA ASP A 186 -6.15 36.21 23.86
C ASP A 186 -6.88 37.28 23.03
N ILE A 187 -8.19 37.43 23.26
CA ILE A 187 -9.04 38.40 22.55
C ILE A 187 -9.54 39.42 23.55
N GLN A 188 -9.27 40.70 23.29
CA GLN A 188 -9.75 41.83 24.07
C GLN A 188 -10.57 42.74 23.19
N SER A 189 -11.80 43.05 23.59
CA SER A 189 -12.69 43.94 22.85
C SER A 189 -13.05 45.14 23.70
N GLU A 190 -12.81 46.33 23.16
CA GLU A 190 -13.04 47.61 23.82
C GLU A 190 -13.85 48.52 22.90
N ILE A 191 -14.81 49.26 23.47
CA ILE A 191 -15.56 50.27 22.71
C ILE A 191 -14.78 51.58 22.79
N VAL A 192 -14.25 52.01 21.66
CA VAL A 192 -13.56 53.30 21.52
C VAL A 192 -14.60 54.32 21.10
N ILE A 193 -14.75 55.40 21.88
CA ILE A 193 -15.82 56.40 21.70
C ILE A 193 -15.35 57.62 20.87
N LYS A 194 -14.04 57.87 20.79
CA LYS A 194 -13.45 58.99 20.03
C LYS A 194 -12.33 58.47 19.12
N PRO A 195 -12.20 58.95 17.86
CA PRO A 195 -12.98 60.00 17.20
C PRO A 195 -14.39 59.57 16.75
N ASP A 196 -14.60 58.28 16.47
CA ASP A 196 -15.91 57.67 16.19
C ASP A 196 -16.15 56.46 17.10
N ARG A 197 -17.42 56.13 17.35
CA ARG A 197 -17.79 54.95 18.14
C ARG A 197 -17.47 53.68 17.34
N GLN A 198 -16.40 52.99 17.71
CA GLN A 198 -15.94 51.75 17.07
C GLN A 198 -15.69 50.66 18.12
N LEU A 199 -15.99 49.41 17.77
CA LEU A 199 -15.57 48.24 18.55
C LEU A 199 -14.15 47.88 18.12
N LYS A 200 -13.17 48.14 18.98
CA LYS A 200 -11.78 47.74 18.76
C LYS A 200 -11.55 46.37 19.38
N THR A 201 -11.27 45.38 18.53
CA THR A 201 -10.89 44.04 18.96
C THR A 201 -9.39 43.82 18.73
N THR A 202 -8.65 43.61 19.82
CA THR A 202 -7.23 43.24 19.79
C THR A 202 -7.10 41.74 19.99
N MET A 203 -6.56 41.04 18.98
CA MET A 203 -6.32 39.59 19.04
C MET A 203 -4.82 39.33 19.16
N ARG A 204 -4.40 38.64 20.23
CA ARG A 204 -3.02 38.23 20.45
C ARG A 204 -2.89 36.73 20.28
N PHE A 205 -2.14 36.32 19.27
CA PHE A 205 -1.83 34.92 19.00
C PHE A 205 -0.52 34.57 19.70
N SER A 206 -0.57 33.65 20.67
CA SER A 206 0.61 33.09 21.33
C SER A 206 0.91 31.74 20.71
N PHE A 207 2.11 31.58 20.15
CA PHE A 207 2.56 30.34 19.54
C PHE A 207 3.45 29.55 20.49
N LEU A 208 3.41 28.23 20.36
CA LEU A 208 4.28 27.33 21.11
C LEU A 208 5.75 27.64 20.78
N PRO A 209 6.68 27.47 21.75
CA PRO A 209 8.11 27.51 21.48
C PRO A 209 8.54 26.45 20.46
N TYR A 210 9.49 26.77 19.58
CA TYR A 210 10.01 25.86 18.55
C TYR A 210 10.54 24.53 19.13
N SER A 211 11.05 24.55 20.35
CA SER A 211 11.55 23.34 21.05
C SER A 211 10.48 22.26 21.24
N GLN A 212 9.20 22.64 21.35
CA GLN A 212 8.10 21.73 21.68
C GLN A 212 7.57 20.99 20.46
N TYR A 213 7.56 21.62 19.28
CA TYR A 213 6.95 21.02 18.09
C TYR A 213 7.96 20.59 17.01
N LYS A 214 9.24 20.95 17.13
CA LYS A 214 10.31 20.55 16.17
C LYS A 214 10.47 19.04 15.96
N THR A 215 10.00 18.23 16.92
CA THR A 215 10.07 16.76 16.86
C THR A 215 8.94 16.16 16.03
N GLN A 216 7.83 16.87 15.89
CA GLN A 216 6.63 16.38 15.18
C GLN A 216 6.48 17.05 13.82
N TYR A 217 6.87 18.32 13.70
CA TYR A 217 6.66 19.14 12.52
C TYR A 217 7.96 19.72 11.99
N ALA A 218 8.11 19.74 10.65
CA ALA A 218 9.28 20.31 9.99
C ALA A 218 9.22 21.86 9.82
N VAL A 219 8.15 22.50 10.31
CA VAL A 219 7.88 23.93 10.10
C VAL A 219 8.74 24.80 11.02
N LYS A 220 9.22 25.94 10.51
CA LYS A 220 10.00 26.94 11.28
C LYS A 220 9.16 28.18 11.61
N PRO A 221 9.44 28.92 12.71
CA PRO A 221 8.69 30.13 13.08
C PRO A 221 8.52 31.19 11.96
N PRO A 222 9.52 31.49 11.12
CA PRO A 222 9.35 32.44 10.02
C PRO A 222 8.31 31.99 8.98
N GLN A 223 8.18 30.67 8.77
CA GLN A 223 7.18 30.11 7.85
C GLN A 223 5.77 30.24 8.42
N ILE A 224 5.61 30.06 9.73
CA ILE A 224 4.34 30.27 10.43
C ILE A 224 3.91 31.73 10.27
N MET A 225 4.80 32.68 10.55
CA MET A 225 4.51 34.10 10.40
C MET A 225 4.13 34.48 8.97
N LYS A 226 4.85 33.95 7.97
CA LYS A 226 4.53 34.16 6.56
C LYS A 226 3.15 33.60 6.18
N HIS A 227 2.79 32.43 6.69
CA HIS A 227 1.47 31.83 6.47
C HIS A 227 0.36 32.62 7.17
N MET A 228 0.60 33.09 8.40
CA MET A 228 -0.33 33.93 9.14
C MET A 228 -0.66 35.21 8.36
N GLN A 229 0.38 35.89 7.88
CA GLN A 229 0.26 37.14 7.13
C GLN A 229 -0.46 36.95 5.78
N ASN A 230 -0.06 35.96 4.99
CA ASN A 230 -0.50 35.86 3.59
C ASN A 230 -1.79 35.07 3.41
N VAL A 231 -2.10 34.14 4.31
CA VAL A 231 -3.23 33.21 4.16
C VAL A 231 -4.22 33.37 5.31
N PHE A 232 -3.78 33.13 6.55
CA PHE A 232 -4.70 33.03 7.68
C PHE A 232 -5.49 34.33 7.93
N PHE A 233 -4.83 35.48 7.99
CA PHE A 233 -5.54 36.73 8.25
C PHE A 233 -6.48 37.12 7.12
N ASN A 234 -6.12 36.83 5.87
CA ASN A 234 -6.99 37.07 4.72
C ASN A 234 -8.28 36.24 4.82
N GLU A 235 -8.16 34.94 5.10
CA GLU A 235 -9.31 34.06 5.32
C GLU A 235 -10.14 34.50 6.54
N MET A 236 -9.48 34.83 7.66
CA MET A 236 -10.15 35.29 8.88
C MET A 236 -10.96 36.57 8.64
N PHE A 237 -10.37 37.58 8.01
CA PHE A 237 -11.07 38.83 7.71
C PHE A 237 -12.20 38.63 6.68
N MET A 238 -12.06 37.70 5.74
CA MET A 238 -13.14 37.33 4.84
C MET A 238 -14.33 36.75 5.61
N VAL A 239 -14.10 35.85 6.57
CA VAL A 239 -15.14 35.28 7.43
C VAL A 239 -15.79 36.35 8.32
N ILE A 240 -15.01 37.24 8.94
CA ILE A 240 -15.53 38.34 9.76
C ILE A 240 -16.43 39.25 8.92
N ARG A 241 -16.02 39.62 7.70
CA ARG A 241 -16.85 40.43 6.78
C ARG A 241 -18.14 39.73 6.38
N LYS A 242 -18.12 38.40 6.27
CA LYS A 242 -19.31 37.61 5.95
C LYS A 242 -20.30 37.57 7.12
N LEU A 243 -19.82 37.53 8.36
CA LEU A 243 -20.64 37.53 9.58
C LEU A 243 -21.12 38.92 9.99
N ALA A 244 -20.43 39.97 9.57
CA ALA A 244 -20.81 41.36 9.85
C ALA A 244 -21.87 41.92 8.88
N LYS A 245 -22.20 41.17 7.82
CA LYS A 245 -23.36 41.43 6.95
C LYS A 245 -24.59 40.74 7.51
#